data_AF-A0AAP7DL84-F1
#
_entry.id   AF-A0AAP7DL84-F1
#
_cell.length_a   1.000
_cell.length_b   1.000
_cell.length_c   1.000
_cell.angle_alpha   90.00
_cell.angle_beta   90.00
_cell.angle_gamma   90.00
#
_symmetry.space_group_name_H-M   'P 1'
#
loop_
_entity.id
_entity.type
_entity.pdbx_description
1 polymer ?
#
loop_
_entity_poly.entity_id
_entity_poly.type
_entity_poly.pdbx_seq_one_letter_code
_entity_poly.pdbx_strand_id
1 'polypeptide(L)'
;MTILNIVKLSGLILCCAAILAASACGKNGEISSNAKKQPAPPSQTQTEPEEPILVIVDQTKYPGQPEQHFYFQVEQIPKGYSLAEMRWKSDKTTVINTTEQAIEHGANGEDGFYISGNGQFSGFIYDEKRKGETGEVTFVFRNDSGKERTWTTKLTLQ
;
A
#
# COMPACT_ATOMS: atom_id res chain seq x y z
N MET A 1 8.50 -26.75 45.55
CA MET A 1 9.68 -27.27 44.82
C MET A 1 9.47 -26.88 43.36
N THR A 2 10.15 -25.95 42.70
CA THR A 2 11.32 -25.12 42.99
C THR A 2 11.39 -24.01 41.92
N ILE A 3 11.57 -22.76 42.38
CA ILE A 3 12.29 -21.60 41.81
C ILE A 3 11.80 -20.87 40.53
N LEU A 4 11.39 -19.63 40.84
CA LEU A 4 11.39 -18.35 40.13
C LEU A 4 12.71 -18.04 39.38
N ASN A 5 12.67 -17.75 38.07
CA ASN A 5 13.83 -17.26 37.32
C ASN A 5 13.88 -15.73 37.30
N ILE A 6 14.82 -15.16 38.07
CA ILE A 6 15.29 -13.78 37.97
C ILE A 6 16.76 -13.85 37.60
N VAL A 7 17.16 -13.28 36.47
CA VAL A 7 18.52 -12.73 36.31
C VAL A 7 18.45 -11.47 35.45
N LYS A 8 18.60 -10.32 36.13
CA LYS A 8 19.08 -9.06 35.53
C LYS A 8 20.56 -9.25 35.17
N LEU A 9 20.99 -8.76 34.01
CA LEU A 9 22.40 -8.42 33.80
C LEU A 9 22.53 -7.00 33.25
N SER A 10 23.23 -6.20 34.02
CA SER A 10 23.61 -4.80 33.80
C SER A 10 25.03 -4.73 33.23
N GLY A 11 25.37 -3.66 32.52
CA GLY A 11 26.76 -3.30 32.16
C GLY A 11 26.89 -2.83 30.70
N LEU A 12 26.86 -1.56 30.30
CA LEU A 12 27.64 -0.34 30.65
C LEU A 12 28.85 -0.12 29.70
N ILE A 13 29.06 1.17 29.34
CA ILE A 13 30.28 1.84 28.80
C ILE A 13 30.54 1.61 27.28
N LEU A 14 30.94 2.55 26.40
CA LEU A 14 31.71 3.79 26.53
C LEU A 14 31.62 4.69 25.28
N CYS A 15 31.67 6.00 25.55
CA CYS A 15 31.95 7.19 24.73
C CYS A 15 32.51 7.05 23.30
N CYS A 16 32.12 7.99 22.43
CA CYS A 16 33.00 9.11 22.07
C CYS A 16 32.21 10.29 21.50
N ALA A 17 32.49 11.47 22.06
CA ALA A 17 31.99 12.76 21.67
C ALA A 17 32.89 13.42 20.61
N ALA A 18 32.44 14.60 20.15
CA ALA A 18 33.19 15.70 19.53
C ALA A 18 33.32 15.71 17.99
N ILE A 19 33.33 16.85 17.28
CA ILE A 19 33.11 18.29 17.54
C ILE A 19 32.88 18.96 16.17
N LEU A 20 32.16 20.08 16.21
CA LEU A 20 31.95 21.18 15.25
C LEU A 20 32.96 21.39 14.09
N ALA A 21 32.43 21.87 12.96
CA ALA A 21 33.01 23.01 12.23
C ALA A 21 31.94 23.81 11.45
N ALA A 22 31.72 25.05 11.88
CA ALA A 22 30.99 26.09 11.15
C ALA A 22 31.94 26.83 10.20
N SER A 23 31.46 27.21 9.02
CA SER A 23 32.09 28.17 8.11
C SER A 23 31.04 28.60 7.07
N ALA A 24 30.76 29.86 6.76
CA ALA A 24 31.22 31.14 7.27
C ALA A 24 30.14 32.18 6.88
N CYS A 25 29.83 33.13 7.77
CA CYS A 25 29.10 34.34 7.42
C CYS A 25 30.01 35.27 6.61
N GLY A 26 29.70 35.47 5.34
CA GLY A 26 30.26 36.53 4.49
C GLY A 26 29.51 37.84 4.73
N LYS A 27 30.29 38.90 4.98
CA LYS A 27 29.90 40.23 5.44
C LYS A 27 29.31 41.11 4.33
N ASN A 28 28.44 42.03 4.76
CA ASN A 28 27.79 43.11 3.98
C ASN A 28 28.64 43.72 2.86
N GLY A 29 28.00 43.88 1.71
CA GLY A 29 28.35 44.85 0.67
C GLY A 29 27.06 45.31 -0.02
N GLU A 30 26.49 46.43 0.42
CA GLU A 30 25.59 47.23 -0.42
C GLU A 30 26.41 47.89 -1.51
N ILE A 31 26.18 47.50 -2.77
CA ILE A 31 26.38 48.37 -3.92
C ILE A 31 25.20 48.15 -4.87
N SER A 32 24.44 49.23 -5.04
CA SER A 32 23.35 49.38 -6.00
C SER A 32 23.81 49.10 -7.43
N SER A 33 23.08 48.27 -8.16
CA SER A 33 23.06 48.27 -9.63
C SER A 33 21.73 47.73 -10.12
N ASN A 34 21.01 48.61 -10.82
CA ASN A 34 19.74 48.35 -11.48
C ASN A 34 19.98 47.34 -12.62
N ALA A 35 19.50 46.11 -12.46
CA ALA A 35 19.45 45.12 -13.53
C ALA A 35 18.06 44.46 -13.52
N LYS A 36 17.32 44.73 -14.59
CA LYS A 36 16.05 44.12 -15.01
C LYS A 36 15.96 42.65 -14.59
N LYS A 37 15.09 42.31 -13.63
CA LYS A 37 14.70 40.93 -13.36
C LYS A 37 13.89 40.42 -14.55
N GLN A 38 14.57 39.74 -15.46
CA GLN A 38 13.93 38.82 -16.40
C GLN A 38 13.22 37.73 -15.56
N PRO A 39 11.94 37.43 -15.79
CA PRO A 39 11.30 36.29 -15.15
C PRO A 39 12.10 35.03 -15.51
N ALA A 40 12.45 34.23 -14.51
CA ALA A 40 12.95 32.88 -14.75
C ALA A 40 11.93 32.13 -15.62
N PRO A 41 12.37 31.31 -16.60
CA PRO A 41 11.45 30.45 -17.34
C PRO A 41 10.64 29.62 -16.34
N PRO A 42 9.33 29.41 -16.56
CA PRO A 42 8.58 28.49 -15.72
C PRO A 42 9.30 27.15 -15.74
N SER A 43 9.68 26.68 -14.55
CA SER A 43 10.20 25.33 -14.37
C SER A 43 9.15 24.40 -14.96
N GLN A 44 9.45 23.82 -16.12
CA GLN A 44 8.59 22.83 -16.73
C GLN A 44 8.61 21.64 -15.79
N THR A 45 7.56 21.51 -14.97
CA THR A 45 7.25 20.24 -14.34
C THR A 45 7.10 19.25 -15.49
N GLN A 46 8.14 18.47 -15.74
CA GLN A 46 8.03 17.26 -16.54
C GLN A 46 7.05 16.38 -15.78
N THR A 47 5.80 16.41 -16.20
CA THR A 47 4.83 15.37 -15.87
C THR A 47 5.36 14.11 -16.51
N GLU A 48 6.12 13.33 -15.74
CA GLU A 48 6.50 11.98 -16.12
C GLU A 48 5.20 11.19 -16.42
N PRO A 49 5.13 10.41 -17.51
CA PRO A 49 3.92 9.66 -17.84
C PRO A 49 3.47 8.81 -16.65
N GLU A 50 2.22 8.98 -16.22
CA GLU A 50 1.68 8.19 -15.11
C GLU A 50 1.53 6.74 -15.57
N GLU A 51 2.39 5.84 -15.06
CA GLU A 51 2.28 4.40 -15.30
C GLU A 51 0.89 3.91 -14.86
N PRO A 52 0.14 3.16 -15.69
CA PRO A 52 -1.20 2.71 -15.34
C PRO A 52 -1.17 1.60 -14.28
N ILE A 53 -2.28 1.47 -13.55
CA ILE A 53 -2.58 0.30 -12.73
C ILE A 53 -3.37 -0.69 -13.56
N LEU A 54 -2.92 -1.94 -13.59
CA LEU A 54 -3.63 -3.05 -14.22
C LEU A 54 -3.91 -4.13 -13.17
N VAL A 55 -5.19 -4.40 -12.95
CA VAL A 55 -5.68 -5.51 -12.13
C VAL A 55 -6.64 -6.34 -12.97
N ILE A 56 -6.46 -7.65 -12.94
CA ILE A 56 -7.37 -8.61 -13.54
C ILE A 56 -8.25 -9.16 -12.42
N VAL A 57 -9.56 -9.20 -12.62
CA VAL A 57 -10.52 -9.86 -11.74
C VAL A 57 -11.18 -11.00 -12.52
N ASP A 58 -11.07 -12.22 -12.01
CA ASP A 58 -11.56 -13.43 -12.66
C ASP A 58 -12.68 -14.07 -11.85
N GLN A 59 -13.86 -14.17 -12.47
CA GLN A 59 -15.06 -14.82 -11.90
C GLN A 59 -15.37 -16.15 -12.59
N THR A 60 -14.41 -16.74 -13.30
CA THR A 60 -14.57 -18.03 -13.99
C THR A 60 -14.91 -19.13 -12.97
N LYS A 61 -16.01 -19.84 -13.24
CA LYS A 61 -16.43 -20.97 -12.40
C LYS A 61 -15.68 -22.23 -12.81
N TYR A 62 -14.92 -22.80 -11.89
CA TYR A 62 -14.30 -24.10 -12.08
C TYR A 62 -15.16 -25.21 -11.46
N PRO A 63 -15.42 -26.32 -12.19
CA PRO A 63 -16.12 -27.47 -11.62
C PRO A 63 -15.44 -27.99 -10.36
N GLY A 64 -16.21 -28.26 -9.30
CA GLY A 64 -15.69 -28.82 -8.05
C GLY A 64 -15.11 -27.81 -7.06
N GLN A 65 -15.18 -26.50 -7.33
CA GLN A 65 -14.91 -25.46 -6.33
C GLN A 65 -16.07 -25.38 -5.33
N PRO A 66 -15.88 -25.70 -4.04
CA PRO A 66 -16.95 -25.70 -3.05
C PRO A 66 -17.32 -24.28 -2.56
N GLU A 67 -16.39 -23.34 -2.66
CA GLU A 67 -16.50 -21.99 -2.09
C GLU A 67 -16.84 -20.94 -3.16
N GLN A 68 -17.65 -19.95 -2.79
CA GLN A 68 -17.93 -18.82 -3.67
C GLN A 68 -16.79 -17.80 -3.57
N HIS A 69 -16.13 -17.54 -4.68
CA HIS A 69 -15.01 -16.61 -4.75
C HIS A 69 -14.93 -15.91 -6.10
N PHE A 70 -14.06 -14.90 -6.17
CA PHE A 70 -13.42 -14.47 -7.40
C PHE A 70 -11.92 -14.32 -7.15
N TYR A 71 -11.11 -14.48 -8.19
CA TYR A 71 -9.67 -14.25 -8.11
C TYR A 71 -9.33 -12.83 -8.55
N PHE A 72 -8.19 -12.33 -8.09
CA PHE A 72 -7.59 -11.14 -8.67
C PHE A 72 -6.08 -11.32 -8.85
N GLN A 73 -5.54 -10.62 -9.84
CA GLN A 73 -4.11 -10.53 -10.09
C GLN A 73 -3.72 -9.08 -10.35
N VAL A 74 -2.74 -8.58 -9.61
CA VAL A 74 -2.13 -7.28 -9.86
C VAL A 74 -1.02 -7.49 -10.89
N GLU A 75 -1.23 -7.02 -12.11
CA GLU A 75 -0.30 -7.20 -13.23
C GLU A 75 0.69 -6.02 -13.33
N GLN A 76 0.21 -4.82 -13.03
CA GLN A 76 1.02 -3.61 -13.13
C GLN A 76 0.59 -2.59 -12.08
N ILE A 77 1.57 -1.97 -11.44
CA ILE A 77 1.41 -0.82 -10.56
C ILE A 77 2.54 0.19 -10.83
N PRO A 78 2.30 1.49 -10.60
CA PRO A 78 3.36 2.49 -10.73
C PRO A 78 4.52 2.19 -9.79
N LYS A 79 5.74 2.48 -10.24
CA LYS A 79 6.94 2.35 -9.41
C LYS A 79 6.79 3.06 -8.05
N GLY A 80 7.17 2.35 -6.97
CA GLY A 80 7.15 2.86 -5.60
C GLY A 80 5.77 2.81 -4.94
N TYR A 81 4.75 2.27 -5.59
CA TYR A 81 3.48 1.92 -4.97
C TYR A 81 3.47 0.44 -4.58
N SER A 82 2.69 0.12 -3.55
CA SER A 82 2.39 -1.23 -3.11
C SER A 82 0.90 -1.35 -2.84
N LEU A 83 0.35 -2.55 -2.98
CA LEU A 83 -1.02 -2.81 -2.54
C LEU A 83 -1.10 -2.57 -1.04
N ALA A 84 -2.07 -1.79 -0.60
CA ALA A 84 -2.25 -1.44 0.79
C ALA A 84 -3.59 -1.95 1.35
N GLU A 85 -4.62 -1.96 0.51
CA GLU A 85 -5.97 -2.32 0.94
C GLU A 85 -6.82 -2.80 -0.23
N MET A 86 -7.72 -3.75 0.04
CA MET A 86 -8.77 -4.14 -0.88
C MET A 86 -10.14 -3.93 -0.24
N ARG A 87 -11.11 -3.52 -1.05
CA ARG A 87 -12.46 -3.20 -0.62
C ARG A 87 -13.46 -3.90 -1.51
N TRP A 88 -14.50 -4.44 -0.89
CA TRP A 88 -15.75 -4.77 -1.53
C TRP A 88 -16.83 -3.86 -0.94
N LYS A 89 -17.57 -3.16 -1.79
CA LYS A 89 -18.67 -2.31 -1.36
C LYS A 89 -19.90 -2.51 -2.23
N SER A 90 -21.01 -2.87 -1.61
CA SER A 90 -22.35 -2.87 -2.21
C SER A 90 -23.30 -2.04 -1.36
N ASP A 91 -24.59 -2.03 -1.73
CA ASP A 91 -25.65 -1.43 -0.91
C ASP A 91 -25.88 -2.16 0.43
N LYS A 92 -25.45 -3.42 0.54
CA LYS A 92 -25.72 -4.29 1.69
C LYS A 92 -24.49 -4.56 2.55
N THR A 93 -23.32 -4.60 1.92
CA THR A 93 -22.11 -5.15 2.55
C THR A 93 -20.93 -4.24 2.25
N THR A 94 -20.08 -4.05 3.25
CA THR A 94 -18.75 -3.47 3.08
C THR A 94 -17.73 -4.41 3.72
N VAL A 95 -16.74 -4.82 2.95
CA VAL A 95 -15.59 -5.60 3.43
C VAL A 95 -14.34 -4.82 3.07
N ILE A 96 -13.46 -4.63 4.04
CA ILE A 96 -12.19 -3.91 3.88
C ILE A 96 -11.12 -4.75 4.56
N ASN A 97 -10.10 -5.13 3.81
CA ASN A 97 -8.93 -5.82 4.33
C ASN A 97 -7.67 -5.08 3.88
N THR A 98 -6.77 -4.83 4.83
CA THR A 98 -5.39 -4.46 4.52
C THR A 98 -4.67 -5.63 3.82
N THR A 99 -3.55 -5.34 3.16
CA THR A 99 -2.73 -6.40 2.56
C THR A 99 -2.24 -7.40 3.60
N GLU A 100 -1.88 -6.95 4.80
CA GLU A 100 -1.48 -7.81 5.91
C GLU A 100 -2.61 -8.76 6.36
N GLN A 101 -3.83 -8.24 6.51
CA GLN A 101 -5.00 -9.07 6.83
C GLN A 101 -5.28 -10.10 5.72
N ALA A 102 -5.15 -9.71 4.45
CA ALA A 102 -5.36 -10.65 3.35
C ALA A 102 -4.34 -11.80 3.38
N ILE A 103 -3.09 -11.51 3.72
CA ILE A 103 -2.05 -12.53 3.88
C ILE A 103 -2.39 -13.48 5.03
N GLU A 104 -2.85 -12.94 6.15
CA GLU A 104 -3.32 -13.73 7.30
C GLU A 104 -4.52 -14.61 6.92
N HIS A 105 -5.52 -14.06 6.25
CA HIS A 105 -6.68 -14.80 5.76
C HIS A 105 -6.26 -15.91 4.79
N GLY A 106 -5.28 -15.66 3.92
CA GLY A 106 -4.74 -16.66 3.01
C GLY A 106 -3.98 -17.80 3.69
N ALA A 107 -3.47 -17.59 4.90
CA ALA A 107 -2.85 -18.62 5.71
C ALA A 107 -3.86 -19.43 6.52
N ASN A 108 -4.97 -18.80 6.93
CA ASN A 108 -5.94 -19.38 7.87
C ASN A 108 -7.24 -19.89 7.21
N GLY A 109 -7.52 -19.49 5.97
CA GLY A 109 -8.77 -19.82 5.27
C GLY A 109 -9.95 -18.98 5.76
N GLU A 110 -9.78 -17.67 5.88
CA GLU A 110 -10.82 -16.74 6.34
C GLU A 110 -11.57 -16.05 5.19
N ASP A 111 -12.83 -15.68 5.45
CA ASP A 111 -13.67 -14.93 4.50
C ASP A 111 -13.11 -13.54 4.16
N GLY A 112 -13.55 -12.99 3.03
CA GLY A 112 -13.11 -11.68 2.57
C GLY A 112 -11.92 -11.80 1.62
N PHE A 113 -11.10 -10.75 1.53
CA PHE A 113 -9.94 -10.80 0.64
C PHE A 113 -8.83 -11.64 1.24
N TYR A 114 -8.16 -12.43 0.41
CA TYR A 114 -7.05 -13.27 0.81
C TYR A 114 -5.90 -13.22 -0.22
N ILE A 115 -4.69 -13.45 0.26
CA ILE A 115 -3.46 -13.61 -0.52
C ILE A 115 -2.73 -14.83 0.05
N SER A 116 -2.66 -15.93 -0.69
CA SER A 116 -2.03 -17.17 -0.23
C SER A 116 -0.51 -17.02 -0.17
N GLY A 117 0.14 -17.42 0.92
CA GLY A 117 1.59 -17.69 1.00
C GLY A 117 2.49 -16.76 0.16
N ASN A 118 2.91 -17.25 -1.01
CA ASN A 118 3.81 -16.56 -1.96
C ASN A 118 3.11 -15.61 -2.96
N GLY A 119 1.84 -15.30 -2.74
CA GLY A 119 1.00 -14.50 -3.64
C GLY A 119 0.43 -15.25 -4.84
N GLN A 120 0.64 -16.57 -4.96
CA GLN A 120 0.20 -17.35 -6.13
C GLN A 120 -1.33 -17.36 -6.32
N PHE A 121 -2.10 -17.37 -5.23
CA PHE A 121 -3.55 -17.30 -5.26
C PHE A 121 -4.01 -16.11 -4.44
N SER A 122 -4.67 -15.15 -5.09
CA SER A 122 -5.27 -14.01 -4.42
C SER A 122 -6.72 -13.88 -4.87
N GLY A 123 -7.62 -13.56 -3.94
CA GLY A 123 -9.03 -13.57 -4.24
C GLY A 123 -9.89 -12.96 -3.15
N PHE A 124 -11.19 -13.16 -3.30
CA PHE A 124 -12.22 -12.74 -2.36
C PHE A 124 -13.20 -13.89 -2.15
N ILE A 125 -13.28 -14.41 -0.91
CA ILE A 125 -14.22 -15.45 -0.51
C ILE A 125 -15.47 -14.79 0.10
N TYR A 126 -16.64 -15.33 -0.21
CA TYR A 126 -17.91 -14.84 0.32
C TYR A 126 -18.92 -15.96 0.59
N ASP A 127 -19.76 -15.75 1.61
CA ASP A 127 -20.91 -16.62 1.89
C ASP A 127 -21.85 -16.68 0.68
N GLU A 128 -22.38 -17.87 0.37
CA GLU A 128 -23.35 -18.13 -0.70
C GLU A 128 -24.56 -17.19 -0.68
N LYS A 129 -25.00 -16.74 0.51
CA LYS A 129 -26.09 -15.77 0.67
C LYS A 129 -25.84 -14.42 -0.03
N ARG A 130 -24.58 -14.12 -0.36
CA ARG A 130 -24.14 -12.90 -1.04
C ARG A 130 -24.11 -13.03 -2.57
N LYS A 131 -24.39 -14.22 -3.11
CA LYS A 131 -24.54 -14.42 -4.55
C LYS A 131 -25.59 -13.48 -5.14
N GLY A 132 -25.28 -12.90 -6.30
CA GLY A 132 -26.10 -11.88 -6.96
C GLY A 132 -25.94 -10.47 -6.38
N GLU A 133 -25.17 -10.30 -5.30
CA GLU A 133 -24.82 -8.98 -4.78
C GLU A 133 -23.95 -8.25 -5.81
N THR A 134 -24.39 -7.04 -6.20
CA THR A 134 -23.65 -6.19 -7.13
C THR A 134 -22.96 -5.09 -6.34
N GLY A 135 -21.68 -4.89 -6.61
CA GLY A 135 -20.86 -3.93 -5.88
C GLY A 135 -19.60 -3.56 -6.64
N GLU A 136 -18.80 -2.73 -5.99
CA GLU A 136 -17.49 -2.31 -6.46
C GLU A 136 -16.41 -3.07 -5.70
N VAL A 137 -15.45 -3.62 -6.45
CA VAL A 137 -14.18 -4.05 -5.90
C VAL A 137 -13.15 -2.95 -6.16
N THR A 138 -12.46 -2.52 -5.11
CA THR A 138 -11.44 -1.47 -5.16
C THR A 138 -10.14 -1.98 -4.58
N PHE A 139 -9.04 -1.76 -5.30
CA PHE A 139 -7.68 -1.97 -4.83
C PHE A 139 -7.02 -0.61 -4.62
N VAL A 140 -6.54 -0.36 -3.40
CA VAL A 140 -5.85 0.86 -3.01
C VAL A 140 -4.35 0.57 -2.96
N PHE A 141 -3.59 1.35 -3.71
CA PHE A 141 -2.14 1.29 -3.76
C PHE A 141 -1.57 2.53 -3.11
N ARG A 142 -0.58 2.37 -2.25
CA ARG A 142 0.03 3.46 -1.50
C ARG A 142 1.55 3.44 -1.67
N ASN A 143 2.13 4.63 -1.79
CA ASN A 143 3.58 4.80 -1.77
C ASN A 143 4.09 5.24 -0.39
N ASP A 144 5.41 5.33 -0.22
CA ASP A 144 6.06 5.68 1.05
C ASP A 144 5.71 7.09 1.55
N SER A 145 5.28 8.00 0.66
CA SER A 145 4.82 9.34 1.03
C SER A 145 3.34 9.38 1.44
N GLY A 146 2.65 8.23 1.48
CA GLY A 146 1.23 8.11 1.78
C GLY A 146 0.28 8.51 0.65
N LYS A 147 0.79 8.75 -0.57
CA LYS A 147 -0.05 9.05 -1.74
C LYS A 147 -0.73 7.78 -2.21
N GLU A 148 -2.03 7.87 -2.46
CA GLU A 148 -2.84 6.75 -2.91
C GLU A 148 -3.16 6.81 -4.41
N ARG A 149 -3.29 5.63 -4.99
CA ARG A 149 -3.89 5.39 -6.31
C ARG A 149 -4.86 4.24 -6.17
N THR A 150 -5.94 4.27 -6.93
CA THR A 150 -7.00 3.27 -6.83
C THR A 150 -7.33 2.69 -8.17
N TRP A 151 -7.57 1.39 -8.20
CA TRP A 151 -8.25 0.72 -9.30
C TRP A 151 -9.58 0.19 -8.80
N THR A 152 -10.65 0.41 -9.57
CA THR A 152 -12.01 -0.01 -9.20
C THR A 152 -12.71 -0.63 -10.40
N THR A 153 -13.44 -1.72 -10.17
CA THR A 153 -14.41 -2.23 -11.14
C THR A 153 -15.71 -2.63 -10.44
N LYS A 154 -16.80 -2.60 -11.19
CA LYS A 154 -18.12 -3.05 -10.73
C LYS A 154 -18.36 -4.48 -11.22
N LEU A 155 -18.81 -5.36 -10.33
CA LEU A 155 -19.15 -6.74 -10.67
C LEU A 155 -20.32 -7.26 -9.84
N THR A 156 -20.86 -8.41 -10.25
CA THR A 156 -21.89 -9.15 -9.52
C THR A 156 -21.31 -10.46 -9.03
N LEU A 157 -21.45 -10.77 -7.74
CA LEU A 157 -21.01 -12.03 -7.15
C LEU A 157 -21.80 -13.20 -7.77
N GLN A 158 -21.12 -14.29 -8.13
CA GLN A 158 -21.67 -15.32 -9.04
C GLN A 158 -22.19 -16.60 -8.36
#